data_AF-A0A3M7MM39-F1
#
_entry.id   AF-A0A3M7MM39-F1
#
_cell.length_a   1.000
_cell.length_b   1.000
_cell.length_c   1.000
_cell.angle_alpha   90.00
_cell.angle_beta   90.00
_cell.angle_gamma   90.00
#
_symmetry.space_group_name_H-M   'P 1'
#
loop_
_entity.id
_entity.type
_entity.pdbx_description
1 polymer ?
#
loop_
_entity_poly.entity_id
_entity_poly.type
_entity_poly.pdbx_seq_one_letter_code
_entity_poly.pdbx_strand_id
1 'polypeptide(L)'
;KDFERVRNIAQTTPVTFANGAVAGVVVVFATQPFDTLKTRAQSVQGARVVEAFNSVITDYGFRGLWRGSTMRLGRTVLAGGILFTSYEWIASLITPILHPQQPL
;
A
#
# COMPACT_ATOMS: atom_id res chain seq x y z
N LYS A 1 7.50 12.91 14.57
CA LYS A 1 6.68 13.97 15.21
C LYS A 1 7.42 15.30 15.30
N ASP A 2 8.72 15.33 15.58
CA ASP A 2 9.48 16.61 15.62
C ASP A 2 10.02 17.09 14.26
N PHE A 3 10.14 16.20 13.27
CA PHE A 3 10.66 16.56 11.94
C PHE A 3 9.65 17.29 11.03
N GLU A 4 8.34 17.20 11.29
CA GLU A 4 7.28 17.82 10.47
C GLU A 4 7.03 19.31 10.81
N ARG A 5 7.48 19.77 11.98
CA ARG A 5 7.21 21.15 12.46
C ARG A 5 8.16 22.20 11.87
N VAL A 6 9.29 21.77 11.30
CA VAL A 6 10.37 22.67 10.85
C VAL A 6 10.23 23.10 9.39
N ARG A 7 9.43 22.38 8.59
CA ARG A 7 9.16 22.72 7.18
C ARG A 7 7.68 23.02 7.04
N ASN A 8 7.33 24.30 6.88
CA ASN A 8 5.99 24.80 6.51
C ASN A 8 5.54 24.27 5.12
N ILE A 9 5.41 22.96 4.98
CA ILE A 9 4.89 22.31 3.79
C ILE A 9 3.40 22.18 4.04
N ALA A 10 2.58 22.99 3.37
CA ALA A 10 1.14 22.79 3.33
C ALA A 10 0.90 21.32 2.95
N GLN A 11 0.49 20.51 3.91
CA GLN A 11 0.13 19.10 3.71
C GLN A 11 -1.23 19.07 3.03
N THR A 12 -1.27 19.51 1.77
CA THR A 12 -2.46 19.43 0.95
C THR A 12 -2.84 17.96 0.83
N THR A 13 -4.13 17.63 0.93
CA THR A 13 -4.67 16.26 0.87
C THR A 13 -4.00 15.35 -0.18
N PRO A 14 -3.70 15.82 -1.41
CA PRO A 14 -3.02 15.00 -2.43
C PRO A 14 -1.57 14.65 -2.07
N VAL A 15 -0.82 15.55 -1.43
CA VAL A 15 0.60 15.33 -1.07
C VAL A 15 0.71 14.34 0.08
N THR A 16 -0.15 14.45 1.09
CA THR A 16 -0.24 13.49 2.19
C THR A 16 -0.62 12.11 1.68
N PHE A 17 -1.58 12.04 0.74
CA PHE A 17 -1.98 10.79 0.11
C PHE A 17 -0.83 10.16 -0.69
N ALA A 18 -0.10 10.95 -1.49
CA ALA A 18 1.06 10.48 -2.24
C ALA A 18 2.17 9.95 -1.33
N ASN A 19 2.49 10.67 -0.24
CA ASN A 19 3.44 10.19 0.77
C ASN A 19 2.98 8.88 1.42
N GLY A 20 1.69 8.77 1.75
CA GLY A 20 1.11 7.53 2.28
C GLY A 20 1.21 6.37 1.30
N ALA A 21 0.96 6.63 0.00
CA ALA A 21 1.09 5.63 -1.06
C ALA A 21 2.54 5.15 -1.21
N VAL A 22 3.52 6.07 -1.26
CA VAL A 22 4.94 5.73 -1.35
C VAL A 22 5.40 4.94 -0.12
N ALA A 23 5.00 5.37 1.08
CA ALA A 23 5.28 4.65 2.31
C ALA A 23 4.68 3.22 2.27
N GLY A 24 3.45 3.08 1.78
CA GLY A 24 2.80 1.78 1.58
C GLY A 24 3.56 0.87 0.61
N VAL A 25 4.05 1.41 -0.50
CA VAL A 25 4.89 0.68 -1.46
C VAL A 25 6.16 0.17 -0.77
N VAL A 26 6.88 1.04 -0.06
CA VAL A 26 8.12 0.66 0.64
C VAL A 26 7.86 -0.43 1.68
N VAL A 27 6.78 -0.30 2.46
CA VAL A 27 6.38 -1.33 3.44
C VAL A 27 6.05 -2.66 2.76
N VAL A 28 5.34 -2.64 1.62
CA VAL A 28 5.06 -3.85 0.84
C VAL A 28 6.36 -4.49 0.38
N PHE A 29 7.29 -3.74 -0.22
CA PHE A 29 8.57 -4.28 -0.68
C PHE A 29 9.43 -4.86 0.46
N ALA A 30 9.41 -4.24 1.64
CA ALA A 30 10.14 -4.71 2.81
C ALA A 30 9.52 -5.98 3.44
N THR A 31 8.19 -6.08 3.46
CA THR A 31 7.46 -7.21 4.07
C THR A 31 7.28 -8.40 3.13
N GLN A 32 7.30 -8.16 1.81
CA GLN A 32 7.09 -9.19 0.79
C GLN A 32 7.98 -10.43 0.92
N PRO A 33 9.32 -10.34 1.12
CA PRO A 33 10.13 -11.54 1.26
C PRO A 33 9.64 -12.40 2.44
N PHE A 34 9.36 -11.80 3.59
CA PHE A 34 8.86 -12.53 4.75
C PHE A 34 7.51 -13.22 4.48
N ASP A 35 6.59 -12.54 3.81
CA ASP A 35 5.29 -13.11 3.42
C ASP A 35 5.44 -14.29 2.43
N THR A 36 6.37 -14.18 1.48
CA THR A 36 6.69 -15.26 0.52
C THR A 36 7.30 -16.47 1.23
N LEU A 37 8.22 -16.28 2.18
CA LEU A 37 8.78 -17.41 2.94
C LEU A 37 7.70 -18.09 3.79
N LYS A 38 6.85 -17.31 4.47
CA LYS A 38 5.79 -17.84 5.33
C LYS A 38 4.75 -18.62 4.54
N THR A 39 4.28 -18.08 3.42
CA THR A 39 3.29 -18.77 2.56
C THR A 39 3.85 -20.07 1.98
N ARG A 40 5.14 -20.09 1.60
CA ARG A 40 5.78 -21.30 1.07
C ARG A 40 6.05 -22.34 2.16
N ALA A 41 6.47 -21.92 3.36
CA ALA A 41 6.60 -22.80 4.53
C ALA A 41 5.25 -23.35 5.02
N GLN A 42 4.16 -22.59 4.89
CA GLN A 42 2.80 -23.08 5.17
C GLN A 42 2.26 -24.00 4.08
N SER A 43 2.65 -23.77 2.82
CA SER A 43 2.24 -24.60 1.69
C SER A 43 2.93 -25.97 1.67
N VAL A 44 4.14 -26.08 2.21
CA VAL A 44 4.86 -27.35 2.35
C VAL A 44 4.80 -27.76 3.82
N GLN A 45 3.84 -28.62 4.16
CA GLN A 45 3.59 -29.09 5.52
C GLN A 45 4.88 -29.66 6.14
N GLY A 46 5.52 -28.91 7.03
CA GLY A 46 6.73 -29.32 7.75
C GLY A 46 8.07 -28.79 7.23
N ALA A 47 8.12 -27.98 6.16
CA ALA A 47 9.38 -27.40 5.68
C ALA A 47 9.84 -26.24 6.57
N ARG A 48 11.13 -26.21 6.94
CA ARG A 48 11.71 -25.08 7.67
C ARG A 48 11.70 -23.85 6.76
N VAL A 49 11.44 -22.68 7.34
CA VAL A 49 11.45 -21.37 6.66
C VAL A 49 12.72 -21.16 5.81
N VAL A 50 13.86 -21.70 6.28
CA VAL A 50 15.16 -21.65 5.60
C VAL A 50 15.23 -22.56 4.37
N GLU A 51 14.61 -23.75 4.40
CA GLU A 51 14.54 -24.66 3.24
C GLU A 51 13.64 -24.08 2.16
N ALA A 52 12.52 -23.48 2.56
CA ALA A 52 11.63 -22.75 1.65
C ALA A 52 12.36 -21.58 0.98
N PHE A 53 13.16 -20.81 1.74
CA PHE A 53 13.98 -19.72 1.22
C PHE A 53 15.02 -20.18 0.20
N ASN A 54 15.80 -21.21 0.55
CA ASN A 54 16.80 -21.77 -0.34
C ASN A 54 16.16 -22.31 -1.63
N SER A 55 15.03 -23.00 -1.52
CA SER A 55 14.30 -23.44 -2.72
C SER A 55 13.80 -22.26 -3.56
N VAL A 56 13.34 -21.14 -2.97
CA VAL A 56 12.89 -19.97 -3.77
C VAL A 56 14.06 -19.37 -4.55
N ILE A 57 15.22 -19.22 -3.91
CA ILE A 57 16.40 -18.65 -4.53
C ILE A 57 16.95 -19.59 -5.61
N THR A 58 16.96 -20.90 -5.39
CA THR A 58 17.44 -21.86 -6.39
C THR A 58 16.49 -21.95 -7.58
N ASP A 59 15.17 -21.93 -7.38
CA ASP A 59 14.18 -22.09 -8.45
C ASP A 59 13.98 -20.80 -9.27
N TYR A 60 13.97 -19.64 -8.61
CA TYR A 60 13.53 -18.36 -9.21
C TYR A 60 14.50 -17.20 -8.99
N GLY A 61 15.63 -17.43 -8.31
CA GLY A 61 16.60 -16.40 -7.94
C GLY A 61 16.08 -15.43 -6.88
N PHE A 62 16.89 -14.41 -6.57
CA PHE A 62 16.52 -13.34 -5.63
C PHE A 62 15.23 -12.59 -6.02
N ARG A 63 14.90 -12.53 -7.32
CA ARG A 63 13.65 -11.91 -7.80
C ARG A 63 12.41 -12.74 -7.47
N GLY A 64 12.56 -14.04 -7.21
CA GLY A 64 11.48 -14.93 -6.78
C GLY A 64 10.80 -14.49 -5.49
N LEU A 65 11.53 -13.83 -4.58
CA LEU A 65 11.00 -13.32 -3.31
C LEU A 65 9.94 -12.23 -3.49
N TRP A 66 10.07 -11.44 -4.55
CA TRP A 66 9.12 -10.38 -4.91
C TRP A 66 8.04 -10.84 -5.91
N ARG A 67 8.01 -12.13 -6.27
CA ARG A 67 6.96 -12.68 -7.13
C ARG A 67 5.61 -12.55 -6.41
N GLY A 68 4.72 -11.72 -6.94
CA GLY A 68 3.43 -11.37 -6.31
C GLY A 68 3.33 -9.93 -5.79
N SER A 69 4.43 -9.19 -5.72
CA SER A 69 4.43 -7.77 -5.28
C SER A 69 3.57 -6.91 -6.19
N THR A 70 3.66 -7.11 -7.51
CA THR A 70 2.86 -6.37 -8.49
C THR A 70 1.35 -6.57 -8.27
N MET A 71 0.93 -7.80 -7.98
CA MET A 71 -0.48 -8.09 -7.70
C MET A 71 -0.94 -7.47 -6.38
N ARG A 72 -0.08 -7.47 -5.35
CA ARG A 72 -0.35 -6.83 -4.05
C ARG A 72 -0.46 -5.32 -4.19
N LEU A 73 0.48 -4.69 -4.90
CA LEU A 73 0.45 -3.27 -5.21
C LEU A 73 -0.77 -2.90 -6.04
N GLY A 74 -1.11 -3.69 -7.06
CA GLY A 74 -2.32 -3.50 -7.87
C GLY A 74 -3.59 -3.53 -7.01
N ARG A 75 -3.70 -4.48 -6.07
CA ARG A 75 -4.81 -4.52 -5.11
C ARG A 75 -4.88 -3.27 -4.24
N THR A 76 -3.73 -2.78 -3.75
CA THR A 76 -3.65 -1.56 -2.94
C THR A 76 -4.07 -0.32 -3.74
N VAL A 77 -3.62 -0.18 -4.99
CA VAL A 77 -4.00 0.94 -5.87
C VAL A 77 -5.49 0.90 -6.17
N LEU A 78 -6.05 -0.27 -6.49
CA LEU A 78 -7.49 -0.43 -6.73
C LEU A 78 -8.31 -0.07 -5.48
N ALA A 79 -7.92 -0.56 -4.30
CA ALA A 79 -8.59 -0.23 -3.05
C ALA A 79 -8.52 1.28 -2.75
N GLY A 80 -7.37 1.91 -2.99
CA GLY A 80 -7.20 3.36 -2.85
C GLY A 80 -8.06 4.15 -3.84
N GLY A 81 -8.17 3.69 -5.09
CA GLY A 81 -9.04 4.27 -6.11
C GLY A 81 -10.52 4.20 -5.72
N ILE A 82 -10.98 3.03 -5.24
CA ILE A 82 -12.36 2.87 -4.74
C ILE A 82 -12.62 3.83 -3.58
N LEU A 83 -11.71 3.91 -2.61
CA LEU A 83 -11.85 4.81 -1.47
C LEU A 83 -11.95 6.28 -1.92
N PHE A 84 -11.09 6.69 -2.85
CA PHE A 84 -11.09 8.06 -3.39
C PHE A 84 -12.39 8.37 -4.14
N THR A 85 -12.82 7.47 -5.03
CA THR A 85 -14.09 7.61 -5.76
C THR A 85 -15.29 7.64 -4.81
N SER A 86 -15.32 6.78 -3.79
CA SER A 86 -16.39 6.79 -2.78
C SER A 86 -16.38 8.08 -1.97
N TYR A 87 -15.20 8.61 -1.63
CA TYR A 87 -15.06 9.88 -0.94
C TYR A 87 -15.59 11.04 -1.80
N GLU A 88 -15.17 11.15 -3.06
CA GLU A 88 -15.66 12.20 -3.97
C GLU A 88 -17.17 12.11 -4.18
N TRP A 89 -17.70 10.88 -4.29
CA TRP A 89 -19.13 10.66 -4.45
C TRP A 89 -19.91 11.16 -3.22
N ILE A 90 -19.49 10.75 -2.01
CA ILE A 90 -20.12 11.20 -0.76
C ILE A 90 -19.95 12.71 -0.57
N ALA A 91 -18.76 13.24 -0.82
CA ALA A 91 -18.49 14.67 -0.73
C ALA A 91 -19.40 15.44 -1.68
N SER A 92 -19.57 15.00 -2.92
CA SER A 92 -20.45 15.66 -3.90
C SER A 92 -21.92 15.71 -3.47
N LEU A 93 -22.38 14.71 -2.69
CA LEU A 93 -23.74 14.68 -2.14
C LEU A 93 -23.90 15.60 -0.93
N ILE A 94 -22.87 15.68 -0.08
CA ILE A 94 -22.92 16.44 1.17
C ILE A 94 -22.59 17.92 0.96
N THR A 95 -21.69 18.26 0.03
CA THR A 95 -21.26 19.64 -0.27
C THR A 95 -22.44 20.59 -0.52
N PRO A 96 -23.47 20.25 -1.33
CA PRO A 96 -24.62 21.14 -1.54
C PRO A 96 -25.52 21.29 -0.29
N ILE A 97 -25.44 20.37 0.68
CA ILE A 97 -26.20 20.44 1.94
C ILE A 97 -25.45 21.29 2.98
N LEU A 98 -24.11 21.22 3.00
CA LEU A 98 -23.26 21.98 3.92
C LEU A 98 -23.01 23.43 3.46
N HIS A 99 -23.00 23.69 2.15
CA HIS A 99 -22.92 25.04 1.58
C HIS A 99 -24.22 25.40 0.85
N PRO A 100 -25.26 25.89 1.56
CA PRO A 100 -26.35 26.60 0.90
C PRO A 100 -25.77 27.89 0.31
N GLN A 101 -25.74 27.97 -1.02
CA GLN A 101 -25.56 29.18 -1.85
C GLN A 101 -25.20 30.45 -1.06
N GLN A 102 -23.92 30.82 -1.01
CA GLN A 102 -23.55 32.21 -0.70
C GLN A 102 -23.55 32.97 -2.03
N PRO A 103 -24.55 33.85 -2.29
CA PRO A 103 -24.62 34.60 -3.53
C PRO A 103 -23.55 35.69 -3.53
N LEU A 104 -22.91 35.89 -4.68
CA LEU A 104 -22.35 37.17 -5.12
C LEU A 104 -22.85 37.43 -6.53
#